data_AF-A0A9W6X2H7-F1
#
_entry.id   AF-A0A9W6X2H7-F1
#
_cell.length_a   1.000
_cell.length_b   1.000
_cell.length_c   1.000
_cell.angle_alpha   90.00
_cell.angle_beta   90.00
_cell.angle_gamma   90.00
#
_symmetry.space_group_name_H-M   'P 1'
#
loop_
_entity.id
_entity.type
_entity.pdbx_description
1 polymer ?
#
loop_
_entity_poly.entity_id
_entity_poly.type
_entity_poly.pdbx_seq_one_letter_code
_entity_poly.pdbx_strand_id
1 'polypeptide(L)'
;MKGSRRISSKSSPRILTLSSLRCVVASPSGSGKSNTILYMISLLNKCLTKIIVCTKEDEPLYQHLKDTIDGVEIFENAQIPSIKDYDNETSKLIIFDDLVLEGRKVQVQIADYYIRGRKAGFSMCYLSQVYYGIPKNYLSQCKYCILGRNLTKKDLNMIVREYEGDLDRDELIRIYKRATTEPLNTLMIDMVGRKVFHNLVEYVCDL
;
A
#
# COMPACT_ATOMS: atom_id res chain seq x y z
N MET A 1 31.50 40.37 9.20
CA MET A 1 31.21 39.01 9.70
C MET A 1 29.76 38.69 9.37
N LYS A 2 29.55 37.68 8.52
CA LYS A 2 28.27 37.38 7.86
C LYS A 2 27.37 36.50 8.74
N GLY A 3 26.07 36.72 8.59
CA GLY A 3 24.97 36.26 9.43
C GLY A 3 24.90 34.76 9.72
N SER A 4 24.57 34.48 10.98
CA SER A 4 24.05 33.20 11.47
C SER A 4 22.73 32.89 10.75
N ARG A 5 22.76 31.92 9.83
CA ARG A 5 21.53 31.32 9.27
C ARG A 5 20.98 30.37 10.32
N ARG A 6 19.86 30.80 10.92
CA ARG A 6 18.92 29.94 11.63
C ARG A 6 18.63 28.70 10.78
N ILE A 7 18.97 27.53 11.31
CA ILE A 7 18.54 26.23 10.80
C ILE A 7 17.01 26.22 10.95
N SER A 8 16.31 26.39 9.83
CA SER A 8 14.86 26.43 9.77
C SER A 8 14.29 25.03 10.01
N SER A 9 13.44 24.95 11.04
CA SER A 9 12.32 24.02 11.22
C SER A 9 12.56 22.54 10.90
N LYS A 10 12.59 21.73 11.97
CA LYS A 10 12.18 20.32 11.94
C LYS A 10 10.92 20.20 11.08
N SER A 11 11.04 19.63 9.89
CA SER A 11 9.88 19.20 9.12
C SER A 11 9.22 18.10 9.93
N SER A 12 8.04 18.40 10.46
CA SER A 12 7.11 17.40 10.98
C SER A 12 7.05 16.25 9.97
N PRO A 13 7.08 14.96 10.39
CA PRO A 13 6.88 13.87 9.45
C PRO A 13 5.55 14.17 8.75
N ARG A 14 5.57 14.35 7.43
CA ARG A 14 4.35 14.42 6.64
C ARG A 14 3.72 13.04 6.77
N ILE A 15 2.89 12.88 7.80
CA ILE A 15 1.93 11.78 7.94
C ILE A 15 1.33 11.63 6.55
N LEU A 16 1.41 10.41 6.00
CA LEU A 16 0.86 9.98 4.71
C LEU A 16 -0.27 10.93 4.29
N THR A 17 0.00 11.84 3.35
CA THR A 17 -1.02 12.78 2.90
C THR A 17 -2.08 11.96 2.17
N LEU A 18 -3.15 11.67 2.90
CA LEU A 18 -4.23 10.72 2.66
C LEU A 18 -4.99 10.93 1.36
N SER A 19 -5.00 12.15 0.83
CA SER A 19 -5.60 12.43 -0.46
C SER A 19 -4.77 11.77 -1.56
N SER A 20 -5.20 10.58 -2.01
CA SER A 20 -4.57 9.74 -3.05
C SER A 20 -3.45 8.80 -2.58
N LEU A 21 -3.72 7.98 -1.55
CA LEU A 21 -2.92 6.77 -1.30
C LEU A 21 -3.11 5.80 -2.48
N ARG A 22 -2.00 5.36 -3.06
CA ARG A 22 -1.95 4.27 -4.04
C ARG A 22 -0.82 3.38 -3.61
N CYS A 23 -1.11 2.22 -3.06
CA CYS A 23 -0.09 1.37 -2.49
C CYS A 23 -0.25 -0.09 -2.89
N VAL A 24 0.89 -0.75 -2.91
CA VAL A 24 0.96 -2.20 -3.01
C VAL A 24 1.56 -2.75 -1.73
N VAL A 25 0.98 -3.81 -1.20
CA VAL A 25 1.52 -4.57 -0.08
C VAL A 25 1.93 -5.93 -0.62
N ALA A 26 3.24 -6.17 -0.69
CA ALA A 26 3.79 -7.47 -1.02
C ALA A 26 4.31 -8.13 0.25
N SER A 27 3.59 -9.13 0.69
CA SER A 27 3.89 -9.81 1.95
C SER A 27 3.41 -11.25 1.78
N PRO A 28 4.32 -12.24 1.77
CA PRO A 28 3.99 -13.66 1.71
C PRO A 28 2.96 -14.13 2.77
N SER A 29 2.48 -15.36 2.66
CA SER A 29 1.60 -15.92 3.69
C SER A 29 2.30 -15.95 5.06
N GLY A 30 1.56 -15.59 6.12
CA GLY A 30 2.06 -15.54 7.49
C GLY A 30 3.01 -14.38 7.83
N SER A 31 3.32 -13.47 6.91
CA SER A 31 4.27 -12.36 7.17
C SER A 31 3.61 -11.01 7.50
N GLY A 32 2.30 -11.00 7.78
CA GLY A 32 1.62 -9.86 8.40
C GLY A 32 0.81 -8.95 7.47
N LYS A 33 0.36 -9.42 6.30
CA LYS A 33 -0.58 -8.69 5.40
C LYS A 33 -1.77 -8.11 6.16
N SER A 34 -2.51 -8.98 6.84
CA SER A 34 -3.69 -8.63 7.65
C SER A 34 -3.40 -7.53 8.66
N ASN A 35 -2.30 -7.65 9.43
CA ASN A 35 -1.91 -6.63 10.40
C ASN A 35 -1.51 -5.31 9.74
N THR A 36 -0.84 -5.37 8.59
CA THR A 36 -0.46 -4.18 7.82
C THR A 36 -1.70 -3.43 7.37
N ILE A 37 -2.74 -4.14 6.91
CA ILE A 37 -4.03 -3.56 6.52
C ILE A 37 -4.72 -2.93 7.71
N LEU A 38 -4.85 -3.65 8.83
CA LEU A 38 -5.48 -3.12 10.04
C LEU A 38 -4.77 -1.86 10.53
N TYR A 39 -3.44 -1.90 10.56
CA TYR A 39 -2.65 -0.75 10.96
C TYR A 39 -2.82 0.42 9.98
N MET A 40 -2.78 0.16 8.67
CA MET A 40 -3.06 1.16 7.64
C MET A 40 -4.45 1.76 7.85
N ILE A 41 -5.50 0.95 7.92
CA ILE A 41 -6.87 1.41 8.19
C ILE A 41 -6.91 2.28 9.45
N SER A 42 -6.27 1.87 10.55
CA SER A 42 -6.23 2.66 11.79
C SER A 42 -5.59 4.05 11.61
N LEU A 43 -4.57 4.16 10.77
CA LEU A 43 -3.91 5.42 10.44
C LEU A 43 -4.78 6.29 9.53
N LEU A 44 -5.61 5.69 8.68
CA LEU A 44 -6.47 6.39 7.73
C LEU A 44 -7.90 6.67 8.26
N ASN A 45 -8.35 5.98 9.31
CA ASN A 45 -9.77 5.84 9.68
C ASN A 45 -10.49 7.18 9.89
N LYS A 46 -9.80 8.20 10.42
CA LYS A 46 -10.41 9.52 10.65
C LYS A 46 -10.67 10.33 9.38
N CYS A 47 -10.28 9.83 8.21
CA CYS A 47 -10.36 10.53 6.94
C CYS A 47 -11.17 9.79 5.86
N LEU A 48 -11.67 8.59 6.16
CA LEU A 48 -12.40 7.76 5.20
C LEU A 48 -13.88 7.70 5.57
N THR A 49 -14.76 7.84 4.59
CA THR A 49 -16.20 7.63 4.75
C THR A 49 -16.62 6.19 4.46
N LYS A 50 -15.77 5.44 3.75
CA LYS A 50 -16.05 4.08 3.33
C LYS A 50 -14.77 3.26 3.14
N ILE A 51 -14.81 2.00 3.53
CA ILE A 51 -13.77 1.00 3.28
C ILE A 51 -14.39 -0.14 2.48
N ILE A 52 -13.82 -0.46 1.33
CA ILE A 52 -14.30 -1.49 0.42
C ILE A 52 -13.22 -2.56 0.34
N VAL A 53 -13.56 -3.80 0.64
CA VAL A 53 -12.67 -4.95 0.53
C VAL A 53 -13.17 -5.85 -0.59
N CYS A 54 -12.33 -6.10 -1.58
CA CYS A 54 -12.57 -7.06 -2.65
C CYS A 54 -11.65 -8.26 -2.43
N THR A 55 -12.23 -9.43 -2.16
CA THR A 55 -11.50 -10.67 -1.86
C THR A 55 -12.09 -11.84 -2.66
N LYS A 56 -11.34 -12.93 -2.74
CA LYS A 56 -11.81 -14.17 -3.36
C LYS A 56 -12.74 -14.93 -2.43
N GLU A 57 -12.37 -15.05 -1.16
CA GLU A 57 -13.05 -15.88 -0.17
C GLU A 57 -13.42 -15.04 1.05
N ASP A 58 -14.46 -15.47 1.77
CA ASP A 58 -14.83 -14.87 3.04
C ASP A 58 -13.71 -15.08 4.06
N GLU A 59 -13.26 -13.98 4.68
CA GLU A 59 -12.23 -14.03 5.71
C GLU A 59 -12.77 -13.49 7.04
N PRO A 60 -12.59 -14.21 8.16
CA PRO A 60 -13.03 -13.76 9.48
C PRO A 60 -12.52 -12.37 9.87
N LEU A 61 -11.33 -11.99 9.39
CA LEU A 61 -10.76 -10.67 9.59
C LEU A 61 -11.64 -9.56 9.00
N TYR A 62 -12.14 -9.75 7.78
CA TYR A 62 -12.95 -8.73 7.10
C TYR A 62 -14.34 -8.65 7.70
N GLN A 63 -14.92 -9.78 8.11
CA GLN A 63 -16.19 -9.77 8.86
C GLN A 63 -16.02 -9.02 10.19
N HIS A 64 -14.94 -9.29 10.93
CA HIS A 64 -14.66 -8.56 12.17
C HIS A 64 -14.45 -7.05 11.92
N LEU A 65 -13.76 -6.67 10.84
CA LEU A 65 -13.63 -5.28 10.42
C LEU A 65 -14.98 -4.63 10.16
N LYS A 66 -15.89 -5.34 9.48
CA LYS A 66 -17.25 -4.87 9.18
C LYS A 66 -18.10 -4.71 10.42
N ASP A 67 -17.94 -5.58 11.41
CA ASP A 67 -18.65 -5.48 12.69
C ASP A 67 -18.11 -4.35 13.58
N THR A 68 -16.85 -3.94 13.35
CA THR A 68 -16.14 -2.98 14.21
C THR A 68 -16.14 -1.55 13.65
N ILE A 69 -16.20 -1.40 12.32
CA ILE A 69 -16.07 -0.10 11.64
C ILE A 69 -17.30 0.15 10.77
N ASP A 70 -17.95 1.29 10.98
CA ASP A 70 -19.06 1.73 10.12
C ASP A 70 -18.59 2.01 8.69
N GLY A 71 -19.43 1.66 7.71
CA GLY A 71 -19.13 1.94 6.31
C GLY A 71 -18.10 0.98 5.68
N VAL A 72 -17.98 -0.25 6.20
CA VAL A 72 -17.22 -1.31 5.54
C VAL A 72 -18.13 -2.12 4.60
N GLU A 73 -17.69 -2.29 3.36
CA GLU A 73 -18.32 -3.16 2.36
C GLU A 73 -17.35 -4.27 1.95
N ILE A 74 -17.85 -5.50 1.86
CA ILE A 74 -17.06 -6.67 1.47
C ILE A 74 -17.67 -7.25 0.19
N PHE A 75 -16.85 -7.42 -0.83
CA PHE A 75 -17.16 -8.04 -2.10
C PHE A 75 -16.34 -9.32 -2.23
N GLU A 76 -17.01 -10.46 -2.19
CA GLU A 76 -16.41 -11.80 -2.29
C GLU A 76 -16.42 -12.31 -3.73
N ASN A 77 -15.85 -13.49 -3.97
CA ASN A 77 -15.79 -14.14 -5.28
C ASN A 77 -15.13 -13.25 -6.36
N ALA A 78 -14.12 -12.48 -5.97
CA ALA A 78 -13.39 -11.55 -6.83
C ALA A 78 -14.31 -10.52 -7.52
N GLN A 79 -15.43 -10.18 -6.90
CA GLN A 79 -16.30 -9.12 -7.39
C GLN A 79 -15.66 -7.75 -7.14
N ILE A 80 -15.63 -6.92 -8.18
CA ILE A 80 -15.12 -5.55 -8.12
C ILE A 80 -16.29 -4.60 -8.41
N PRO A 81 -16.70 -3.74 -7.46
CA PRO A 81 -17.78 -2.78 -7.70
C PRO A 81 -17.34 -1.71 -8.71
N SER A 82 -18.30 -1.05 -9.37
CA SER A 82 -17.98 0.01 -10.33
C SER A 82 -17.65 1.30 -9.58
N ILE A 83 -16.65 2.05 -10.04
CA ILE A 83 -16.32 3.38 -9.52
C ILE A 83 -17.56 4.30 -9.53
N LYS A 84 -18.46 4.11 -10.50
CA LYS A 84 -19.69 4.91 -10.68
C LYS A 84 -20.76 4.64 -9.63
N ASP A 85 -20.66 3.55 -8.88
CA ASP A 85 -21.62 3.19 -7.84
C ASP A 85 -21.43 4.06 -6.58
N TYR A 86 -20.39 4.90 -6.57
CA TYR A 86 -19.98 5.74 -5.46
C TYR A 86 -19.93 7.21 -5.84
N ASP A 87 -20.11 8.08 -4.85
CA ASP A 87 -19.96 9.53 -5.03
C ASP A 87 -18.49 9.91 -5.27
N ASN A 88 -18.25 11.12 -5.78
CA ASN A 88 -16.91 11.66 -6.00
C ASN A 88 -16.48 12.67 -4.92
N GLU A 89 -17.32 12.90 -3.90
CA GLU A 89 -17.14 13.99 -2.92
C GLU A 89 -16.41 13.48 -1.66
N THR A 90 -16.59 12.21 -1.33
CA THR A 90 -16.09 11.61 -0.12
C THR A 90 -14.89 10.70 -0.37
N SER A 91 -14.00 10.63 0.63
CA SER A 91 -12.77 9.84 0.56
C SER A 91 -13.03 8.38 0.93
N LYS A 92 -12.59 7.47 0.06
CA LYS A 92 -12.84 6.02 0.18
C LYS A 92 -11.54 5.25 0.09
N LEU A 93 -11.46 4.12 0.75
CA LEU A 93 -10.38 3.15 0.55
C LEU A 93 -10.95 1.91 -0.12
N ILE A 94 -10.34 1.48 -1.21
CA ILE A 94 -10.58 0.16 -1.80
C ILE A 94 -9.34 -0.72 -1.66
N ILE A 95 -9.55 -1.94 -1.17
CA ILE A 95 -8.54 -2.95 -0.93
C ILE A 95 -8.83 -4.13 -1.86
N PHE A 96 -7.84 -4.50 -2.66
CA PHE A 96 -7.88 -5.70 -3.51
C PHE A 96 -7.00 -6.77 -2.87
N ASP A 97 -7.61 -7.80 -2.30
CA ASP A 97 -6.88 -8.83 -1.56
C ASP A 97 -6.60 -10.08 -2.39
N ASP A 98 -5.31 -10.33 -2.64
CA ASP A 98 -4.74 -11.50 -3.30
C ASP A 98 -5.41 -11.92 -4.62
N LEU A 99 -5.97 -10.95 -5.35
CA LEU A 99 -6.66 -11.18 -6.63
C LEU A 99 -5.70 -11.35 -7.82
N VAL A 100 -4.42 -11.68 -7.59
CA VAL A 100 -3.37 -11.66 -8.63
C VAL A 100 -3.54 -12.74 -9.68
N LEU A 101 -4.18 -13.86 -9.32
CA LEU A 101 -4.45 -14.99 -10.22
C LEU A 101 -5.79 -14.86 -10.95
N GLU A 102 -6.56 -13.82 -10.66
CA GLU A 102 -7.88 -13.64 -11.25
C GLU A 102 -7.81 -13.30 -12.74
N GLY A 103 -8.85 -13.71 -13.46
CA GLY A 103 -8.92 -13.56 -14.91
C GLY A 103 -8.87 -12.11 -15.39
N ARG A 104 -8.62 -11.94 -16.70
CA ARG A 104 -8.44 -10.64 -17.36
C ARG A 104 -9.52 -9.61 -17.03
N LYS A 105 -10.78 -10.04 -16.86
CA LYS A 105 -11.90 -9.16 -16.51
C LYS A 105 -11.65 -8.43 -15.18
N VAL A 106 -11.32 -9.17 -14.13
CA VAL A 106 -11.02 -8.63 -12.79
C VAL A 106 -9.81 -7.71 -12.86
N GLN A 107 -8.74 -8.13 -13.53
CA GLN A 107 -7.53 -7.32 -13.70
C GLN A 107 -7.83 -5.97 -14.38
N VAL A 108 -8.65 -5.95 -15.43
CA VAL A 108 -9.04 -4.70 -16.10
C VAL A 108 -9.84 -3.77 -15.17
N GLN A 109 -10.71 -4.32 -14.32
CA GLN A 109 -11.46 -3.51 -13.34
C GLN A 109 -10.52 -2.89 -12.31
N ILE A 110 -9.56 -3.66 -11.77
CA ILE A 110 -8.54 -3.16 -10.84
C ILE A 110 -7.68 -2.08 -11.50
N ALA A 111 -7.30 -2.27 -12.77
CA ALA A 111 -6.56 -1.26 -13.55
C ALA A 111 -7.33 0.07 -13.62
N ASP A 112 -8.65 0.03 -13.86
CA ASP A 112 -9.48 1.22 -13.97
C ASP A 112 -9.50 2.02 -12.66
N TYR A 113 -9.51 1.34 -11.51
CA TYR A 113 -9.34 1.99 -10.20
C TYR A 113 -8.00 2.71 -10.09
N TYR A 114 -6.88 2.05 -10.40
CA TYR A 114 -5.56 2.67 -10.30
C TYR A 114 -5.36 3.89 -11.23
N ILE A 115 -6.07 3.91 -12.37
CA ILE A 115 -6.01 5.00 -13.36
C ILE A 115 -7.00 6.12 -13.01
N ARG A 116 -8.25 5.79 -12.66
CA ARG A 116 -9.36 6.75 -12.57
C ARG A 116 -9.89 6.97 -11.16
N GLY A 117 -9.77 5.97 -10.28
CA GLY A 117 -10.33 5.99 -8.92
C GLY A 117 -9.92 7.20 -8.10
N ARG A 118 -8.68 7.69 -8.27
CA ARG A 118 -8.19 8.91 -7.60
C ARG A 118 -9.14 10.11 -7.78
N LYS A 119 -9.64 10.32 -9.00
CA LYS A 119 -10.52 11.47 -9.31
C LYS A 119 -11.90 11.33 -8.65
N ALA A 120 -12.26 10.12 -8.26
CA ALA A 120 -13.49 9.77 -7.57
C ALA A 120 -13.29 9.61 -6.04
N GLY A 121 -12.19 10.13 -5.49
CA GLY A 121 -11.93 10.09 -4.04
C GLY A 121 -11.40 8.75 -3.52
N PHE A 122 -11.04 7.81 -4.40
CA PHE A 122 -10.48 6.53 -3.96
C PHE A 122 -8.98 6.61 -3.66
N SER A 123 -8.65 6.05 -2.51
CA SER A 123 -7.36 5.47 -2.20
C SER A 123 -7.39 3.97 -2.53
N MET A 124 -6.29 3.44 -3.07
CA MET A 124 -6.21 2.06 -3.53
C MET A 124 -5.08 1.33 -2.82
N CYS A 125 -5.37 0.13 -2.32
CA CYS A 125 -4.39 -0.78 -1.76
C CYS A 125 -4.52 -2.14 -2.48
N TYR A 126 -3.44 -2.63 -3.07
CA TYR A 126 -3.38 -3.96 -3.65
C TYR A 126 -2.51 -4.86 -2.79
N LEU A 127 -3.06 -5.97 -2.32
CA LEU A 127 -2.38 -6.92 -1.47
C LEU A 127 -2.01 -8.14 -2.31
N SER A 128 -0.77 -8.60 -2.18
CA SER A 128 -0.35 -9.83 -2.84
C SER A 128 0.68 -10.57 -2.02
N GLN A 129 0.65 -11.90 -2.14
CA GLN A 129 1.73 -12.74 -1.62
C GLN A 129 3.01 -12.62 -2.43
N VAL A 130 2.91 -12.26 -3.71
CA VAL A 130 4.00 -12.31 -4.68
C VAL A 130 4.08 -11.00 -5.45
N TYR A 131 5.11 -10.21 -5.15
CA TYR A 131 5.31 -8.91 -5.79
C TYR A 131 5.50 -9.04 -7.31
N TYR A 132 6.29 -10.02 -7.75
CA TYR A 132 6.57 -10.19 -9.18
C TYR A 132 5.34 -10.57 -10.03
N GLY A 133 4.28 -11.08 -9.40
CA GLY A 133 3.04 -11.43 -10.09
C GLY A 133 2.15 -10.23 -10.39
N ILE A 134 2.42 -9.08 -9.75
CA ILE A 134 1.56 -7.91 -9.84
C ILE A 134 1.76 -7.23 -11.20
N PRO A 135 0.68 -7.00 -11.96
CA PRO A 135 0.75 -6.30 -13.24
C PRO A 135 1.42 -4.91 -13.16
N LYS A 136 2.35 -4.65 -14.09
CA LYS A 136 3.17 -3.42 -14.13
C LYS A 136 2.34 -2.13 -14.23
N ASN A 137 1.17 -2.20 -14.87
CA ASN A 137 0.25 -1.07 -14.96
C ASN A 137 -0.31 -0.64 -13.60
N TYR A 138 -0.34 -1.52 -12.58
CA TYR A 138 -0.70 -1.13 -11.21
C TYR A 138 0.50 -0.52 -10.50
N LEU A 139 1.65 -1.21 -10.58
CA LEU A 139 2.88 -0.82 -9.91
C LEU A 139 3.33 0.59 -10.31
N SER A 140 3.26 0.93 -11.60
CA SER A 140 3.60 2.27 -12.12
C SER A 140 2.68 3.39 -11.62
N GLN A 141 1.49 3.05 -11.10
CA GLN A 141 0.56 4.01 -10.50
C GLN A 141 0.70 4.09 -8.98
N CYS A 142 1.38 3.15 -8.34
CA CYS A 142 1.58 3.21 -6.90
C CYS A 142 2.45 4.41 -6.52
N LYS A 143 2.25 4.93 -5.31
CA LYS A 143 3.12 5.90 -4.63
C LYS A 143 3.90 5.25 -3.49
N TYR A 144 3.34 4.19 -2.92
CA TYR A 144 3.96 3.46 -1.81
C TYR A 144 4.07 1.97 -2.14
N CYS A 145 5.18 1.37 -1.74
CA CYS A 145 5.40 -0.07 -1.80
C CYS A 145 5.70 -0.57 -0.38
N ILE A 146 4.86 -1.45 0.14
CA ILE A 146 4.98 -1.98 1.50
C ILE A 146 5.39 -3.44 1.40
N LEU A 147 6.48 -3.80 2.06
CA LEU A 147 7.14 -5.08 1.95
C LEU A 147 7.10 -5.79 3.31
N GLY A 148 6.46 -6.95 3.34
CA GLY A 148 6.51 -7.87 4.47
C GLY A 148 7.73 -8.78 4.42
N ARG A 149 7.94 -9.56 5.48
CA ARG A 149 9.03 -10.52 5.59
C ARG A 149 8.92 -11.67 4.55
N ASN A 150 10.05 -12.29 4.23
CA ASN A 150 10.19 -13.50 3.40
C ASN A 150 9.91 -13.33 1.90
N LEU A 151 10.02 -12.12 1.36
CA LEU A 151 9.97 -11.91 -0.09
C LEU A 151 11.07 -12.69 -0.80
N THR A 152 10.76 -13.21 -1.98
CA THR A 152 11.72 -13.99 -2.75
C THR A 152 12.82 -13.09 -3.31
N LYS A 153 13.96 -13.67 -3.68
CA LYS A 153 15.01 -12.93 -4.42
C LYS A 153 14.47 -12.31 -5.71
N LYS A 154 13.50 -12.97 -6.35
CA LYS A 154 12.85 -12.48 -7.58
C LYS A 154 12.02 -11.23 -7.31
N ASP A 155 11.24 -11.23 -6.22
CA ASP A 155 10.49 -10.05 -5.78
C ASP A 155 11.43 -8.87 -5.51
N LEU A 156 12.45 -9.08 -4.67
CA LEU A 156 13.41 -8.03 -4.31
C LEU A 156 14.14 -7.47 -5.54
N ASN A 157 14.55 -8.33 -6.48
CA ASN A 157 15.20 -7.87 -7.71
C ASN A 157 14.25 -7.06 -8.60
N MET A 158 12.96 -7.39 -8.63
CA MET A 158 11.98 -6.63 -9.41
C MET A 158 11.67 -5.28 -8.75
N ILE A 159 11.58 -5.25 -7.41
CA ILE A 159 11.46 -4.03 -6.61
C ILE A 159 12.64 -3.11 -6.92
N VAL A 160 13.87 -3.60 -6.79
CA VAL A 160 15.08 -2.83 -7.11
C VAL A 160 15.00 -2.24 -8.51
N ARG A 161 14.65 -3.05 -9.52
CA ARG A 161 14.56 -2.63 -10.93
C ARG A 161 13.46 -1.61 -11.22
N GLU A 162 12.28 -1.77 -10.63
CA GLU A 162 11.17 -0.83 -10.85
C GLU A 162 11.49 0.54 -10.24
N TYR A 163 12.45 0.58 -9.32
CA TYR A 163 12.88 1.76 -8.60
C TYR A 163 14.35 2.13 -8.88
N GLU A 164 14.95 1.58 -9.96
CA GLU A 164 16.34 1.83 -10.36
C GLU A 164 16.54 3.32 -10.74
N GLY A 165 17.55 3.94 -10.14
CA GLY A 165 17.91 5.35 -10.32
C GLY A 165 18.85 5.88 -9.23
N ASP A 166 18.55 5.57 -7.95
CA ASP A 166 19.20 6.21 -6.80
C ASP A 166 19.67 5.24 -5.67
N LEU A 167 19.32 3.95 -5.76
CA LEU A 167 19.54 2.96 -4.70
C LEU A 167 20.60 1.92 -5.07
N ASP A 168 21.61 1.76 -4.21
CA ASP A 168 22.42 0.55 -4.22
C ASP A 168 21.53 -0.66 -3.88
N ARG A 169 21.50 -1.64 -4.80
CA ARG A 169 20.73 -2.89 -4.64
C ARG A 169 21.01 -3.54 -3.30
N ASP A 170 22.29 -3.58 -2.92
CA ASP A 170 22.72 -4.27 -1.69
C ASP A 170 22.31 -3.48 -0.44
N GLU A 171 22.30 -2.15 -0.50
CA GLU A 171 21.73 -1.30 0.53
C GLU A 171 20.23 -1.53 0.72
N LEU A 172 19.41 -1.51 -0.34
CA LEU A 172 17.97 -1.74 -0.21
C LEU A 172 17.67 -3.11 0.39
N ILE A 173 18.38 -4.16 -0.05
CA ILE A 173 18.22 -5.51 0.49
C ILE A 173 18.63 -5.55 1.98
N ARG A 174 19.69 -4.87 2.38
CA ARG A 174 20.11 -4.77 3.79
C ARG A 174 19.05 -4.06 4.64
N ILE A 175 18.54 -2.93 4.17
CA ILE A 175 17.49 -2.16 4.86
C ILE A 175 16.23 -3.01 5.00
N TYR A 176 15.80 -3.68 3.93
CA TYR A 176 14.67 -4.62 3.95
C TYR A 176 14.83 -5.70 5.00
N LYS A 177 15.96 -6.43 4.98
CA LYS A 177 16.22 -7.52 5.94
C LYS A 177 16.16 -7.01 7.37
N ARG A 178 16.75 -5.84 7.65
CA ARG A 178 16.74 -5.24 8.99
C ARG A 178 15.33 -4.84 9.43
N ALA A 179 14.59 -4.15 8.55
CA ALA A 179 13.24 -3.69 8.85
C ALA A 179 12.27 -4.85 9.07
N THR A 180 12.40 -5.96 8.33
CA THR A 180 11.50 -7.12 8.46
C THR A 180 12.11 -8.25 9.30
N THR A 181 13.06 -7.95 10.20
CA THR A 181 13.70 -8.96 11.05
C THR A 181 12.70 -9.58 12.03
N GLU A 182 11.87 -8.75 12.67
CA GLU A 182 10.81 -9.22 13.56
C GLU A 182 9.55 -9.61 12.78
N PRO A 183 8.79 -10.62 13.24
CA PRO A 183 7.48 -10.94 12.67
C PRO A 183 6.58 -9.70 12.62
N LEU A 184 5.76 -9.60 11.55
CA LEU A 184 4.79 -8.53 11.31
C LEU A 184 5.39 -7.14 10.99
N ASN A 185 6.69 -6.95 11.15
CA ASN A 185 7.31 -5.70 10.71
C ASN A 185 7.34 -5.59 9.19
N THR A 186 7.21 -4.35 8.73
CA THR A 186 7.18 -4.01 7.31
C THR A 186 8.18 -2.91 6.97
N LEU A 187 8.67 -2.95 5.73
CA LEU A 187 9.36 -1.84 5.10
C LEU A 187 8.40 -1.12 4.16
N MET A 188 8.17 0.18 4.34
CA MET A 188 7.46 1.00 3.38
C MET A 188 8.44 1.87 2.60
N ILE A 189 8.32 1.85 1.29
CA ILE A 189 9.04 2.73 0.36
C ILE A 189 8.04 3.76 -0.17
N ASP A 190 8.28 5.04 0.14
CA ASP A 190 7.66 6.18 -0.53
C ASP A 190 8.43 6.47 -1.82
N MET A 191 7.79 6.16 -2.94
CA MET A 191 8.39 6.23 -4.26
C MET A 191 8.39 7.65 -4.83
N VAL A 192 7.52 8.53 -4.33
CA VAL A 192 7.42 9.91 -4.78
C VAL A 192 8.34 10.78 -3.96
N GLY A 193 8.28 10.63 -2.64
CA GLY A 193 9.11 11.37 -1.71
C GLY A 193 10.54 10.84 -1.59
N ARG A 194 10.83 9.67 -2.20
CA ARG A 194 12.13 8.97 -2.12
C ARG A 194 12.53 8.74 -0.66
N LYS A 195 11.67 8.05 0.09
CA LYS A 195 11.87 7.81 1.53
C LYS A 195 11.55 6.38 1.91
N VAL A 196 12.22 5.92 2.96
CA VAL A 196 12.00 4.61 3.54
C VAL A 196 11.50 4.77 4.96
N PHE A 197 10.49 3.97 5.29
CA PHE A 197 9.89 3.91 6.61
C PHE A 197 9.83 2.46 7.09
N HIS A 198 10.02 2.29 8.38
CA HIS A 198 9.74 1.07 9.10
C HIS A 198 8.32 1.15 9.68
N ASN A 199 7.54 0.09 9.53
CA ASN A 199 6.16 0.00 10.02
C ASN A 199 5.32 1.22 9.62
N LEU A 200 5.40 1.63 8.36
CA LEU A 200 4.67 2.75 7.72
C LEU A 200 4.97 4.16 8.24
N VAL A 201 5.47 4.34 9.47
CA VAL A 201 5.56 5.67 10.12
C VAL A 201 6.96 6.06 10.60
N GLU A 202 7.82 5.10 10.89
CA GLU A 202 9.15 5.38 11.43
C GLU A 202 10.13 5.65 10.29
N TYR A 203 10.54 6.90 10.10
CA TYR A 203 11.51 7.24 9.07
C TYR A 203 12.85 6.51 9.28
N VAL A 204 13.37 5.92 8.20
CA VAL A 204 14.64 5.17 8.18
C VAL A 204 15.72 5.98 7.46
N CYS A 205 15.47 6.32 6.20
CA CYS A 205 16.40 7.06 5.34
C CYS A 205 15.69 7.66 4.12
N ASP A 206 16.36 8.58 3.44
CA ASP A 206 16.01 8.98 2.08
C ASP A 206 16.54 7.93 1.09
N LEU A 207 16.00 7.96 -0.14
CA LEU A 207 16.40 7.13 -1.28
C LEU A 207 17.08 7.96 -2.36
#